data_AF-X0V1A3-F1
#
_entry.id   AF-X0V1A3-F1
#
_cell.length_a   1.000
_cell.length_b   1.000
_cell.length_c   1.000
_cell.angle_alpha   90.00
_cell.angle_beta   90.00
_cell.angle_gamma   90.00
#
_symmetry.space_group_name_H-M   'P 1'
#
loop_
_entity.id
_entity.type
_entity.pdbx_description
1 polymer ?
#
loop_
_entity_poly.entity_id
_entity_poly.type
_entity_poly.pdbx_seq_one_letter_code
_entity_poly.pdbx_strand_id
1 'polypeptide(L)' 'MTNKKLILTVGLPRSGKTTWARKQGIPMVNPDSIRLALHGKAFIEEAEPMIWTIAKYMVRALFIAGH' A
#
# COMPACT_ATOMS: atom_id res chain seq x y z
N MET A 1 -8.09 10.74 -21.74
CA MET A 1 -7.99 10.02 -20.45
C MET A 1 -6.52 9.83 -20.15
N THR A 2 -6.00 10.46 -19.09
CA THR A 2 -4.62 10.26 -18.64
C THR A 2 -4.44 8.81 -18.20
N ASN A 3 -3.36 8.17 -18.65
CA ASN A 3 -3.10 6.77 -18.35
C ASN A 3 -2.60 6.63 -16.90
N LYS A 4 -3.52 6.32 -15.98
CA LYS A 4 -3.23 6.10 -14.55
C LYS A 4 -2.47 4.79 -14.37
N LYS A 5 -1.38 4.81 -13.61
CA LYS A 5 -0.47 3.66 -13.45
C LYS A 5 -0.40 3.21 -12.01
N LEU A 6 -0.56 1.91 -11.78
CA LEU A 6 -0.24 1.26 -10.52
C LEU A 6 1.13 0.60 -10.61
N ILE A 7 2.05 0.98 -9.73
CA ILE A 7 3.37 0.36 -9.62
C ILE A 7 3.35 -0.61 -8.44
N LEU A 8 3.60 -1.90 -8.70
CA LEU A 8 3.69 -2.93 -7.68
C LEU A 8 5.16 -3.29 -7.43
N THR A 9 5.64 -3.06 -6.21
CA THR A 9 7.00 -3.46 -5.82
C THR A 9 7.01 -4.90 -5.32
N VAL A 10 7.86 -5.76 -5.89
CA VAL A 10 8.03 -7.16 -5.47
C VAL A 10 9.48 -7.37 -5.01
N GLY A 11 9.67 -8.05 -3.89
CA GLY A 11 11.01 -8.35 -3.37
C GLY A 11 10.99 -8.77 -1.90
N LEU A 12 12.07 -9.39 -1.44
CA LEU A 12 12.24 -9.87 -0.06
C LEU A 12 12.22 -8.73 0.97
N PRO A 13 11.91 -9.00 2.26
CA PRO A 13 12.09 -8.02 3.32
C PRO A 13 13.49 -7.39 3.27
N ARG A 14 13.58 -6.08 3.50
CA ARG A 14 14.82 -5.29 3.43
C ARG A 14 15.46 -5.13 2.04
N SER A 15 14.81 -5.55 0.95
CA SER A 15 15.30 -5.35 -0.43
C SER A 15 15.23 -3.90 -0.96
N GLY A 16 14.96 -2.91 -0.10
CA GLY A 16 14.90 -1.49 -0.50
C GLY A 16 13.60 -1.00 -1.13
N LYS A 17 12.51 -1.80 -1.17
CA LYS A 17 11.21 -1.41 -1.76
C LYS A 17 10.69 -0.07 -1.25
N THR A 18 10.60 0.08 0.08
CA THR A 18 10.10 1.32 0.70
C THR A 18 11.04 2.50 0.45
N THR A 19 12.35 2.26 0.42
CA THR A 19 13.36 3.29 0.11
C THR A 19 13.19 3.80 -1.32
N TRP A 20 12.94 2.90 -2.27
CA TRP A 20 12.68 3.27 -3.66
C TRP A 20 11.32 3.98 -3.82
N ALA A 21 10.25 3.45 -3.20
CA ALA A 21 8.89 3.99 -3.30
C ALA A 21 8.81 5.45 -2.79
N ARG A 22 9.48 5.76 -1.67
CA ARG A 22 9.52 7.13 -1.12
C ARG A 22 10.17 8.15 -2.06
N LYS A 23 11.08 7.73 -2.94
CA LYS A 23 11.75 8.61 -3.90
C LYS A 23 10.88 8.95 -5.12
N GLN A 24 9.75 8.26 -5.32
CA GLN A 24 8.91 8.44 -6.50
C GLN A 24 8.02 9.69 -6.44
N GLY A 25 7.79 10.25 -5.24
CA GLY A 25 6.92 11.42 -5.08
C GLY A 25 5.44 11.17 -5.43
N ILE A 26 5.00 9.90 -5.43
CA ILE A 26 3.61 9.50 -5.70
C ILE A 26 2.97 8.89 -4.44
N PRO A 27 1.63 8.87 -4.34
CA PRO A 27 0.94 8.19 -3.25
C PRO A 27 1.37 6.73 -3.10
N MET A 28 1.57 6.28 -1.86
CA MET A 28 1.98 4.92 -1.54
C MET A 28 0.92 4.23 -0.67
N VAL A 29 0.49 3.04 -1.08
CA VAL A 29 -0.35 2.16 -0.26
C VAL A 29 0.52 1.01 0.26
N ASN A 30 0.61 0.86 1.58
CA ASN A 30 1.48 -0.12 2.24
C ASN A 30 0.71 -0.90 3.33
N PRO A 31 0.55 -2.24 3.20
CA PRO A 31 -0.09 -3.07 4.22
C PRO A 31 0.51 -2.93 5.62
N ASP A 32 1.83 -2.77 5.76
CA ASP A 32 2.46 -2.61 7.09
C ASP A 32 1.95 -1.35 7.79
N SER A 33 1.82 -0.25 7.05
CA SER A 33 1.26 1.00 7.58
C SER A 33 -0.22 0.84 7.92
N ILE A 34 -0.97 0.06 7.14
CA ILE A 34 -2.39 -0.23 7.41
C ILE A 34 -2.54 -1.07 8.68
N ARG A 35 -1.67 -2.08 8.91
CA ARG A 35 -1.68 -2.89 10.14
C ARG A 35 -1.46 -2.04 11.39
N LEU A 36 -0.45 -1.19 11.35
CA LEU A 36 -0.17 -0.24 12.43
C LEU A 36 -1.35 0.71 12.67
N ALA A 37 -1.98 1.21 11.60
CA ALA A 37 -3.13 2.10 11.71
C ALA A 37 -4.40 1.39 12.25
N LEU A 38 -4.65 0.15 11.83
CA LEU A 38 -5.86 -0.59 12.20
C LEU A 38 -5.80 -1.13 13.63
N HIS A 39 -4.67 -1.73 14.02
CA HIS A 39 -4.58 -2.45 15.30
C HIS A 39 -3.24 -2.29 16.02
N GLY A 40 -2.33 -1.43 15.53
CA GLY A 40 -1.08 -1.10 16.23
C GLY A 40 -0.05 -2.22 16.35
N LYS A 41 -0.25 -3.36 15.68
CA LYS A 41 0.68 -4.51 15.71
C LYS A 41 1.29 -4.75 14.33
N ALA A 42 2.45 -5.41 14.30
CA ALA A 42 3.13 -5.74 13.05
C ALA A 42 2.36 -6.77 12.20
N PHE A 43 1.69 -7.74 12.85
CA PHE A 43 0.91 -8.78 12.18
C PHE A 43 -0.11 -9.41 13.15
N ILE A 44 -1.32 -9.65 12.65
CA ILE A 44 -2.38 -10.44 13.29
C ILE A 44 -3.04 -11.21 12.14
N GLU A 45 -3.02 -12.54 12.19
CA GLU A 45 -3.48 -13.38 11.07
C GLU A 45 -4.96 -13.13 10.75
N GLU A 46 -5.79 -13.02 11.78
CA GLU A 46 -7.23 -12.81 11.66
C GLU A 46 -7.58 -11.44 11.04
N ALA A 47 -6.67 -10.47 11.12
CA ALA A 47 -6.88 -9.13 10.57
C ALA A 47 -6.51 -9.02 9.09
N GLU A 48 -5.68 -9.93 8.56
CA GLU A 48 -5.14 -9.85 7.20
C GLU A 48 -6.21 -9.68 6.10
N PRO A 49 -7.36 -10.38 6.13
CA PRO A 49 -8.42 -10.16 5.15
C PRO A 49 -8.91 -8.72 5.11
N MET A 50 -9.03 -8.06 6.27
CA MET A 50 -9.41 -6.65 6.38
C MET A 50 -8.29 -5.73 5.90
N ILE A 51 -7.02 -6.01 6.23
CA ILE A 51 -5.85 -5.25 5.76
C ILE A 51 -5.81 -5.19 4.23
N TRP A 52 -5.96 -6.34 3.56
CA TRP A 52 -5.97 -6.42 2.10
C TRP A 52 -7.21 -5.78 1.47
N THR A 53 -8.34 -5.82 2.17
CA THR A 53 -9.55 -5.10 1.75
C THR A 53 -9.30 -3.60 1.73
N ILE A 54 -8.78 -3.04 2.85
CA ILE A 54 -8.43 -1.62 2.95
C ILE A 54 -7.41 -1.22 1.88
N ALA A 55 -6.34 -1.99 1.69
CA ALA A 55 -5.32 -1.70 0.67
C ALA A 55 -5.93 -1.58 -0.75
N LYS A 56 -6.81 -2.51 -1.14
CA LYS A 56 -7.49 -2.47 -2.43
C LYS A 56 -8.41 -1.25 -2.57
N TYR A 57 -9.15 -0.89 -1.52
CA TYR A 57 -10.01 0.29 -1.53
C TYR A 57 -9.20 1.59 -1.58
N MET A 58 -8.07 1.69 -0.88
CA MET A 58 -7.18 2.85 -0.96
C MET A 58 -6.65 3.06 -2.38
N VAL A 59 -6.20 2.00 -3.06
CA VAL A 59 -5.77 2.09 -4.46
C VAL A 59 -6.90 2.56 -5.36
N ARG A 60 -8.11 1.99 -5.22
CA ARG A 60 -9.29 2.42 -6.00
C ARG A 60 -9.64 3.88 -5.74
N ALA A 61 -9.61 4.31 -4.48
CA ALA A 61 -9.89 5.69 -4.10
C ALA A 61 -8.89 6.67 -4.72
N LEU A 62 -7.60 6.33 -4.74
CA LEU A 62 -6.56 7.14 -5.40
C LEU A 62 -6.83 7.29 -6.90
N PHE A 63 -7.19 6.20 -7.58
CA PHE A 63 -7.56 6.24 -8.99
C PHE A 63 -8.82 7.10 -9.21
N ILE A 64 -9.82 7.03 -8.35
CA ILE A 64 -11.03 7.88 -8.44
C ILE A 64 -10.67 9.36 -8.24
N ALA A 65 -9.79 9.66 -7.28
CA ALA A 65 -9.33 11.01 -6.97
C ALA A 65 -8.46 11.66 -8.06
N GLY A 66 -7.99 10.88 -9.04
CA GLY A 66 -7.24 11.40 -10.19
C GLY A 66 -5.72 11.16 -10.14
N HIS A 67 -5.24 10.34 -9.19
CA HIS A 67 -3.85 9.87 -9.17
C HIS A 67 -3.56 8.79 -10.22
#